data_AF-X6DWM0-F1
#
_entry.id   AF-X6DWM0-F1
#
_cell.length_a   1.000
_cell.length_b   1.000
_cell.length_c   1.000
_cell.angle_alpha   90.00
_cell.angle_beta   90.00
_cell.angle_gamma   90.00
#
_symmetry.space_group_name_H-M   'P 1'
#
loop_
_entity.id
_entity.type
_entity.pdbx_description
1 polymer ?
#
loop_
_entity_poly.entity_id
_entity_poly.type
_entity_poly.pdbx_seq_one_letter_code
_entity_poly.pdbx_strand_id
1 'polypeptide(L)' 'MSNRETARSHALSTRVHDLRTKMQEARITEDEMKTFQRVAAAMEDGQGQIDGDDLIAASFVADTVLDKNAP' A
#
# COMPACT_ATOMS: atom_id res chain seq x y z
N MET A 1 -25.53 14.29 -13.53
CA MET A 1 -24.65 13.86 -12.43
C MET A 1 -25.47 13.82 -11.16
N SER A 2 -25.46 12.69 -10.46
CA SER A 2 -26.25 12.51 -9.24
C SER A 2 -25.51 13.06 -8.02
N ASN A 3 -26.22 13.67 -7.07
CA ASN A 3 -25.64 14.24 -5.84
C ASN A 3 -24.79 13.22 -5.04
N ARG A 4 -25.09 11.91 -5.18
CA ARG A 4 -24.32 10.80 -4.58
C ARG A 4 -22.94 10.61 -5.21
N GLU A 5 -22.80 10.84 -6.51
CA GLU A 5 -21.52 10.70 -7.22
C GLU A 5 -20.58 11.83 -6.81
N THR A 6 -21.09 13.06 -6.73
CA THR A 6 -20.35 14.23 -6.25
C THR A 6 -19.88 14.06 -4.80
N ALA A 7 -20.74 13.58 -3.91
CA ALA A 7 -20.39 13.30 -2.51
C ALA A 7 -19.33 12.19 -2.38
N ARG A 8 -19.42 11.13 -3.20
CA ARG A 8 -18.44 10.05 -3.23
C ARG A 8 -17.08 10.53 -3.76
N SER A 9 -17.09 11.38 -4.78
CA SER A 9 -15.89 12.01 -5.33
C SER A 9 -15.20 12.89 -4.29
N HIS A 10 -15.97 13.64 -3.49
CA HIS A 10 -15.42 14.44 -2.40
C HIS A 10 -14.78 13.57 -1.31
N ALA A 11 -15.47 12.51 -0.87
CA ALA A 11 -14.94 11.58 0.13
C ALA A 11 -13.65 10.89 -0.34
N LEU A 12 -13.57 10.51 -1.62
CA LEU A 12 -12.35 9.96 -2.20
C LEU A 12 -11.23 11.00 -2.24
N SER A 13 -11.54 12.24 -2.62
CA SER A 13 -10.56 13.34 -2.64
C SER A 13 -9.96 13.60 -1.25
N THR A 14 -10.79 13.59 -0.20
CA THR A 14 -10.31 13.73 1.19
C THR A 14 -9.38 12.58 1.57
N ARG A 15 -9.75 11.33 1.24
CA ARG A 15 -8.90 10.16 1.54
C ARG A 15 -7.55 10.22 0.83
N VAL A 16 -7.54 10.65 -0.43
CA VAL A 16 -6.30 10.81 -1.21
C VAL A 16 -5.42 11.90 -0.60
N HIS A 17 -6.01 13.02 -0.18
CA HIS A 17 -5.28 14.09 0.49
C HIS A 17 -4.66 13.62 1.82
N ASP A 18 -5.45 12.99 2.68
CA ASP A 18 -4.98 12.47 3.97
C ASP A 18 -3.87 11.42 3.80
N LEU A 19 -4.00 10.53 2.80
CA LEU A 19 -2.96 9.55 2.48
C LEU A 19 -1.67 10.23 2.02
N ARG A 20 -1.77 11.26 1.18
CA ARG A 20 -0.61 12.03 0.72
C ARG A 20 0.11 12.72 1.88
N THR A 21 -0.63 13.30 2.82
CA THR A 21 -0.05 13.89 4.04
C THR A 21 0.70 12.85 4.86
N LYS A 22 0.10 11.68 5.09
CA LYS A 22 0.77 10.57 5.83
C LYS A 22 2.04 10.09 5.12
N MET A 23 2.00 9.96 3.79
CA MET A 23 3.20 9.61 3.01
C MET A 23 4.31 10.64 3.18
N GLN A 24 3.98 11.94 3.14
CA GLN A 24 4.95 13.02 3.33
C GLN A 24 5.56 13.00 4.73
N GLU A 25 4.74 12.84 5.77
CA GLU A 25 5.19 12.76 7.17
C GLU A 25 6.13 11.57 7.40
N ALA A 26 5.80 10.41 6.82
CA ALA A 26 6.59 9.20 6.89
C ALA A 26 7.77 9.16 5.90
N ARG A 27 7.95 10.21 5.07
CA ARG A 27 8.96 10.30 4.00
C ARG A 27 8.88 9.16 2.98
N ILE A 28 7.69 8.61 2.76
CA ILE A 28 7.44 7.58 1.76
C ILE A 28 7.49 8.21 0.37
N THR A 29 8.38 7.69 -0.45
CA THR A 29 8.60 8.09 -1.83
C THR A 29 7.59 7.46 -2.78
N GLU A 30 7.48 8.02 -3.98
CA GLU A 30 6.66 7.45 -5.05
C GLU A 30 7.15 6.05 -5.46
N ASP A 31 8.46 5.83 -5.46
CA ASP A 31 9.06 4.54 -5.85
C ASP A 31 8.83 3.45 -4.79
N GLU A 32 8.85 3.79 -3.50
CA GLU A 32 8.44 2.89 -2.41
C GLU A 32 6.96 2.51 -2.56
N MET A 33 6.08 3.48 -2.89
CA MET A 33 4.67 3.20 -3.12
C MET A 33 4.45 2.31 -4.34
N LYS A 34 5.17 2.53 -5.45
CA LYS A 34 5.13 1.65 -6.63
C LYS A 34 5.65 0.24 -6.33
N THR A 35 6.59 0.12 -5.41
CA THR A 35 7.11 -1.19 -4.96
C THR A 35 6.07 -1.90 -4.12
N PHE A 36 5.45 -1.19 -3.17
CA PHE A 36 4.33 -1.71 -2.39
C PHE A 36 3.18 -2.19 -3.29
N GLN A 37 2.78 -1.42 -4.31
CA GLN A 37 1.74 -1.81 -5.26
C GLN A 37 2.05 -3.11 -6.01
N ARG A 38 3.32 -3.31 -6.40
CA ARG A 38 3.75 -4.55 -7.07
C ARG A 38 3.68 -5.75 -6.13
N VAL A 39 4.11 -5.58 -4.88
CA VAL A 39 4.01 -6.60 -3.84
C VAL A 39 2.55 -6.93 -3.54
N ALA A 40 1.72 -5.91 -3.34
CA ALA A 40 0.29 -6.06 -3.09
C ALA A 40 -0.42 -6.82 -4.23
N ALA A 41 -0.14 -6.49 -5.49
CA ALA A 41 -0.71 -7.19 -6.65
C ALA A 41 -0.24 -8.66 -6.76
N ALA A 42 0.95 -8.98 -6.25
CA ALA A 42 1.44 -10.36 -6.23
C ALA A 42 0.86 -11.18 -5.07
N MET A 43 0.52 -10.52 -3.96
CA MET A 43 -0.08 -11.13 -2.77
C MET A 43 -1.60 -11.16 -2.82
N GLU A 44 -2.22 -10.36 -3.70
CA GLU A 44 -3.67 -10.34 -3.88
C GLU A 44 -4.17 -11.72 -4.33
N ASP A 45 -5.15 -12.25 -3.62
CA ASP A 45 -5.78 -13.55 -3.88
C ASP A 45 -6.76 -13.55 -5.08
N GLY A 46 -6.76 -12.47 -5.88
CA GLY A 46 -7.70 -12.22 -6.96
C GLY A 46 -9.06 -11.70 -6.51
N GLN A 47 -9.27 -11.49 -5.20
CA GLN A 47 -10.50 -10.91 -4.64
C GLN A 47 -10.31 -9.46 -4.15
N GLY A 48 -9.15 -8.85 -4.43
CA GLY A 48 -8.80 -7.54 -3.89
C GLY A 48 -8.42 -7.57 -2.40
N GLN A 49 -8.15 -8.75 -1.85
CA GLN A 49 -7.77 -8.93 -0.45
C GLN A 49 -6.33 -9.47 -0.35
N ILE A 50 -5.65 -9.01 0.69
CA ILE A 50 -4.36 -9.56 1.13
C ILE A 50 -4.64 -10.07 2.55
N ASP A 51 -4.23 -11.31 2.86
CA ASP A 51 -4.41 -11.84 4.21
C ASP A 51 -3.46 -11.11 5.19
N GLY A 52 -3.92 -10.93 6.42
CA GLY A 52 -3.04 -10.40 7.48
C GLY A 52 -1.84 -11.30 7.73
N ASP A 53 -2.02 -12.61 7.61
CA ASP A 53 -0.94 -13.60 7.73
C ASP A 53 0.08 -13.45 6.58
N ASP A 54 -0.35 -13.01 5.39
CA ASP A 54 0.57 -12.75 4.27
C ASP A 54 1.49 -11.54 4.57
N LEU A 55 0.97 -10.50 5.23
CA LEU A 55 1.77 -9.35 5.66
C LEU A 55 2.79 -9.73 6.75
N ILE A 56 2.42 -10.68 7.62
CA ILE A 56 3.33 -11.26 8.62
C ILE A 56 4.38 -12.12 7.92
N ALA A 57 4.00 -12.96 6.95
CA ALA A 57 4.96 -13.76 6.18
C ALA A 57 5.96 -12.87 5.41
N ALA A 58 5.50 -11.75 4.86
CA ALA A 58 6.34 -10.80 4.14
C ALA A 58 7.47 -10.20 5.01
N SER A 59 7.25 -10.00 6.32
CA SER A 59 8.29 -9.48 7.22
C SER A 59 9.42 -10.49 7.42
N PHE A 60 9.09 -11.78 7.57
CA PHE A 60 10.12 -12.84 7.66
C PHE A 60 10.92 -12.96 6.36
N VAL A 61 10.27 -12.84 5.20
CA VAL A 61 10.98 -12.87 3.91
C VAL A 61 11.95 -11.70 3.80
N ALA A 62 11.52 -10.49 4.17
CA ALA A 62 12.37 -9.31 4.14
C ALA A 62 13.64 -9.48 4.99
N ASP A 63 13.50 -9.99 6.22
CA ASP A 63 14.63 -10.24 7.12
C ASP A 63 15.62 -11.26 6.52
N THR A 64 15.13 -12.33 5.90
CA THR A 64 15.98 -13.37 5.29
C THR A 64 16.71 -12.92 4.01
N VAL A 65 16.12 -12.00 3.25
CA VAL A 65 16.75 -11.44 2.04
C VAL A 65 17.84 -10.44 2.42
N LEU A 66 17.64 -9.68 3.49
CA LEU A 66 18.65 -8.75 4.02
C LEU A 66 19.85 -9.48 4.63
N ASP A 67 19.63 -10.62 5.31
CA ASP A 67 20.70 -11.44 5.90
C ASP A 67 21.63 -12.07 4.83
N LYS A 68 21.08 -12.47 3.68
CA LYS A 68 21.87 -13.00 2.54
C LYS A 68 22.74 -11.97 1.83
N ASN A 69 22.57 -10.68 2.13
CA ASN A 69 23.38 -9.59 1.59
C ASN A 69 24.34 -8.99 2.63
N ALA A 70 24.48 -9.59 3.81
CA ALA A 70 25.55 -9.27 4.75
C ALA A 70 26.89 -9.87 4.26
N PRO A 71 28.01 -9.12 4.31
CA PRO A 71 29.32 -9.56 3.81
C PRO A 71 29.94 -10.70 4.61
#